data_AF-A0A9D5LTH5-F1
#
_entry.id   AF-A0A9D5LTH5-F1
#
_cell.length_a   1.000
_cell.length_b   1.000
_cell.length_c   1.000
_cell.angle_alpha   90.00
_cell.angle_beta   90.00
_cell.angle_gamma   90.00
#
_symmetry.space_group_name_H-M   'P 1'
#
loop_
_entity.id
_entity.type
_entity.pdbx_description
1 polymer ?
#
loop_
_entity_poly.entity_id
_entity_poly.type
_entity_poly.pdbx_seq_one_letter_code
_entity_poly.pdbx_strand_id
1 'polypeptide(L)'
;MNKKTIYAVGIAAVTLAAVACGGKDKAEAVPQEVATTITTHDSHLADAINSGNMAHASQMADSMALMVDDLTPGQSVNVLATFVGVIDGDLAGHRTRKAMETMRKYVDVYDIALSINPKDMRKALNADHRYNFDSLATAYRSRLADYAYMGTESAVPAKADTVAEEADDEPSLPVNLRPAE
;
A
#
# COMPACT_ATOMS: atom_id res chain seq x y z
N MET A 1 -10.88 -2.33 -69.59
CA MET A 1 -10.30 -1.65 -68.42
C MET A 1 -11.17 -1.92 -67.19
N ASN A 2 -10.63 -2.78 -66.33
CA ASN A 2 -10.80 -3.03 -64.89
C ASN A 2 -12.18 -3.04 -64.22
N LYS A 3 -12.49 -4.25 -63.74
CA LYS A 3 -13.60 -4.72 -62.88
C LYS A 3 -13.40 -4.25 -61.43
N LYS A 4 -14.48 -3.86 -60.73
CA LYS A 4 -14.49 -3.72 -59.26
C LYS A 4 -15.16 -4.95 -58.65
N THR A 5 -14.37 -5.75 -57.94
CA THR A 5 -14.83 -6.93 -57.19
C THR A 5 -14.81 -6.60 -55.70
N ILE A 6 -15.92 -6.92 -55.03
CA ILE A 6 -16.18 -6.79 -53.59
C ILE A 6 -15.44 -7.91 -52.83
N TYR A 7 -14.79 -7.59 -51.70
CA TYR A 7 -14.33 -8.57 -50.68
C TYR A 7 -14.62 -7.94 -49.30
N ALA A 8 -15.61 -8.42 -48.55
CA ALA A 8 -15.65 -9.65 -47.74
C ALA A 8 -14.81 -9.54 -46.45
N VAL A 9 -15.55 -9.45 -45.34
CA VAL A 9 -15.14 -9.47 -43.93
C VAL A 9 -14.34 -10.74 -43.62
N GLY A 10 -13.19 -10.59 -42.97
CA GLY A 10 -12.36 -11.69 -42.48
C GLY A 10 -11.98 -11.47 -41.02
N ILE A 11 -12.60 -12.25 -40.14
CA ILE A 11 -12.34 -12.33 -38.69
C ILE A 11 -10.93 -12.88 -38.48
N ALA A 12 -10.05 -12.09 -37.86
CA ALA A 12 -8.71 -12.53 -37.49
C ALA A 12 -8.78 -13.40 -36.23
N ALA A 13 -8.65 -14.72 -36.42
CA ALA A 13 -8.46 -15.69 -35.36
C ALA A 13 -7.05 -15.50 -34.75
N VAL A 14 -6.98 -14.98 -33.52
CA VAL A 14 -5.75 -14.95 -32.73
C VAL A 14 -5.50 -16.35 -32.18
N THR A 15 -4.52 -17.03 -32.75
CA THR A 15 -4.03 -18.33 -32.28
C THR A 15 -3.07 -18.09 -31.11
N LEU A 16 -3.47 -18.52 -29.91
CA LEU A 16 -2.55 -18.63 -28.77
C LEU A 16 -1.62 -19.83 -29.00
N ALA A 17 -0.35 -19.54 -29.29
CA ALA A 17 0.71 -20.52 -29.23
C ALA A 17 1.03 -20.83 -27.75
N ALA A 18 0.66 -22.04 -27.32
CA ALA A 18 1.10 -22.60 -26.05
C ALA A 18 2.61 -22.86 -26.12
N VAL A 19 3.40 -22.13 -25.34
CA VAL A 19 4.81 -22.44 -25.13
C VAL A 19 4.88 -23.61 -24.15
N ALA A 20 5.16 -24.79 -24.68
CA ALA A 20 5.62 -25.93 -23.92
C ALA A 20 7.06 -25.67 -23.45
N CYS A 21 7.26 -25.61 -22.13
CA CYS A 21 8.54 -25.87 -21.50
C CYS A 21 8.30 -26.74 -20.27
N GLY A 22 8.84 -27.96 -20.30
CA GLY A 22 8.75 -28.92 -19.22
C GLY A 22 9.63 -28.53 -18.04
N GLY A 23 9.06 -28.66 -16.85
CA GLY A 23 9.74 -28.58 -15.56
C GLY A 23 8.70 -28.86 -14.48
N LYS A 24 8.82 -30.02 -13.83
CA LYS A 24 7.94 -30.44 -12.74
C LYS A 24 8.15 -29.50 -11.56
N ASP A 25 7.15 -28.69 -11.25
CA ASP A 25 6.72 -28.34 -9.90
C ASP A 25 5.28 -27.83 -9.97
N LYS A 26 4.45 -28.22 -9.00
CA LYS A 26 3.02 -27.93 -8.99
C LYS A 26 2.79 -26.43 -8.88
N ALA A 27 2.50 -25.78 -10.00
CA ALA A 27 1.96 -24.44 -10.02
C ALA A 27 0.51 -24.51 -9.54
N GLU A 28 0.29 -24.07 -8.30
CA GLU A 28 -1.03 -23.74 -7.81
C GLU A 28 -1.55 -22.59 -8.69
N ALA A 29 -2.58 -22.88 -9.49
CA ALA A 29 -3.15 -21.91 -10.41
C ALA A 29 -3.77 -20.78 -9.58
N VAL A 30 -3.15 -19.59 -9.64
CA VAL A 30 -3.74 -18.37 -9.11
C VAL A 30 -5.16 -18.25 -9.67
N PRO A 31 -6.20 -18.06 -8.84
CA PRO A 31 -7.56 -17.98 -9.30
C PRO A 31 -7.70 -16.93 -10.41
N GLN A 32 -8.34 -17.30 -11.50
CA GLN A 32 -8.46 -16.49 -12.72
C GLN A 32 -9.08 -15.10 -12.44
N GLU A 33 -9.90 -15.00 -11.39
CA GLU A 33 -10.52 -13.76 -10.91
C GLU A 33 -9.50 -12.79 -10.28
N VAL A 34 -8.54 -13.31 -9.52
CA VAL A 34 -7.46 -12.53 -8.88
C VAL A 34 -6.51 -12.00 -9.95
N ALA A 35 -6.10 -12.84 -10.91
CA ALA A 35 -5.23 -12.43 -12.01
C ALA A 35 -5.87 -11.37 -12.92
N THR A 36 -7.18 -11.47 -13.18
CA THR A 36 -7.89 -10.49 -14.02
C THR A 36 -8.03 -9.15 -13.31
N THR A 37 -8.31 -9.15 -12.00
CA THR A 37 -8.43 -7.96 -11.17
C THR A 37 -7.07 -7.25 -11.05
N ILE A 38 -6.00 -8.01 -10.81
CA ILE A 38 -4.62 -7.52 -10.72
C ILE A 38 -4.18 -6.84 -12.03
N THR A 39 -4.48 -7.44 -13.19
CA THR A 39 -4.12 -6.87 -14.50
C THR A 39 -4.91 -5.60 -14.83
N THR A 40 -6.19 -5.53 -14.43
CA THR A 40 -7.00 -4.31 -14.65
C THR A 40 -6.54 -3.15 -13.76
N HIS A 41 -6.19 -3.42 -12.50
CA HIS A 41 -5.68 -2.39 -11.60
C HIS A 41 -4.37 -1.76 -12.11
N ASP A 42 -3.50 -2.54 -12.75
CA ASP A 42 -2.27 -2.02 -13.36
C ASP A 42 -2.53 -1.05 -14.52
N SER A 43 -3.41 -1.43 -15.44
CA SER A 43 -3.75 -0.55 -16.56
C SER A 43 -4.41 0.73 -16.07
N HIS A 44 -5.31 0.63 -15.09
CA HIS A 44 -6.00 1.78 -14.55
C HIS A 44 -5.08 2.70 -13.72
N LEU A 45 -4.13 2.13 -12.98
CA LEU A 45 -3.13 2.91 -12.25
C LEU A 45 -2.19 3.65 -13.22
N ALA A 46 -1.72 2.96 -14.28
CA ALA A 46 -0.91 3.58 -15.31
C ALA A 46 -1.66 4.71 -16.03
N ASP A 47 -2.93 4.51 -16.37
CA ASP A 47 -3.79 5.54 -16.97
C ASP A 47 -4.05 6.72 -16.02
N ALA A 48 -4.23 6.47 -14.73
CA ALA A 48 -4.41 7.51 -13.72
C ALA A 48 -3.16 8.38 -13.54
N ILE A 49 -1.97 7.76 -13.56
CA ILE A 49 -0.68 8.47 -13.55
C ILE A 49 -0.53 9.31 -14.83
N ASN A 50 -0.79 8.70 -16.00
CA ASN A 50 -0.62 9.36 -17.31
C ASN A 50 -1.63 10.51 -17.54
N SER A 51 -2.84 10.39 -16.98
CA SER A 51 -3.86 11.44 -17.04
C SER A 51 -3.63 12.59 -16.05
N GLY A 52 -2.61 12.52 -15.20
CA GLY A 52 -2.30 13.54 -14.20
C GLY A 52 -3.28 13.57 -13.02
N ASN A 53 -4.21 12.62 -12.93
CA ASN A 53 -5.18 12.54 -11.84
C ASN A 53 -4.58 11.81 -10.62
N MET A 54 -3.70 12.52 -9.91
CA MET A 54 -2.97 11.96 -8.76
C MET A 54 -3.89 11.57 -7.60
N ALA A 55 -5.07 12.19 -7.47
CA ALA A 55 -6.05 11.81 -6.45
C ALA A 55 -6.64 10.42 -6.74
N HIS A 56 -6.96 10.15 -8.00
CA HIS A 56 -7.43 8.83 -8.42
C HIS A 56 -6.32 7.77 -8.37
N ALA A 57 -5.12 8.12 -8.84
CA ALA A 57 -3.95 7.23 -8.76
C ALA A 57 -3.63 6.86 -7.30
N SER A 58 -3.74 7.82 -6.37
CA SER A 58 -3.56 7.57 -4.94
C SER A 58 -4.57 6.57 -4.38
N GLN A 59 -5.85 6.66 -4.76
CA GLN A 59 -6.87 5.73 -4.29
C GLN A 59 -6.63 4.31 -4.82
N MET A 60 -6.19 4.20 -6.08
CA MET A 60 -5.84 2.90 -6.67
C MET A 60 -4.60 2.30 -6.00
N ALA A 61 -3.55 3.10 -5.81
CA ALA A 61 -2.36 2.66 -5.10
C ALA A 61 -2.67 2.24 -3.66
N ASP A 62 -3.55 2.95 -2.96
CA ASP A 62 -4.02 2.57 -1.62
C ASP A 62 -4.76 1.22 -1.63
N SER A 63 -5.66 0.99 -2.59
CA SER A 63 -6.36 -0.29 -2.73
C SER A 63 -5.42 -1.45 -3.05
N MET A 64 -4.43 -1.22 -3.93
CA MET A 64 -3.41 -2.23 -4.25
C MET A 64 -2.48 -2.51 -3.07
N ALA A 65 -2.11 -1.48 -2.30
CA ALA A 65 -1.26 -1.62 -1.12
C ALA A 65 -1.88 -2.51 -0.03
N LEU A 66 -3.22 -2.57 0.06
CA LEU A 66 -3.92 -3.50 0.96
C LEU A 66 -3.71 -4.98 0.58
N MET A 67 -3.37 -5.25 -0.67
CA MET A 67 -3.14 -6.59 -1.22
C MET A 67 -1.67 -6.79 -1.61
N VAL A 68 -0.74 -6.10 -0.93
CA VAL A 68 0.69 -6.13 -1.27
C VAL A 68 1.27 -7.54 -1.34
N ASP A 69 0.71 -8.48 -0.57
CA ASP A 69 1.16 -9.87 -0.55
C ASP A 69 0.93 -10.60 -1.88
N ASP A 70 -0.10 -10.18 -2.63
CA ASP A 70 -0.49 -10.76 -3.91
C ASP A 70 0.05 -9.98 -5.11
N LEU A 71 0.72 -8.85 -4.87
CA LEU A 71 1.26 -8.03 -5.95
C LEU A 71 2.51 -8.66 -6.57
N THR A 72 2.60 -8.63 -7.89
CA THR A 72 3.87 -8.92 -8.55
C THR A 72 4.90 -7.81 -8.26
N PRO A 73 6.20 -8.09 -8.40
CA PRO A 73 7.25 -7.10 -8.19
C PRO A 73 7.06 -5.80 -9.00
N GLY A 74 6.65 -5.92 -10.27
CA GLY A 74 6.41 -4.74 -11.12
C GLY A 74 5.24 -3.88 -10.62
N GLN A 75 4.20 -4.50 -10.08
CA GLN A 75 3.05 -3.80 -9.52
C GLN A 75 3.39 -3.08 -8.24
N SER A 76 4.15 -3.74 -7.36
CA SER A 76 4.68 -3.13 -6.15
C SER A 76 5.53 -1.89 -6.49
N VAL A 77 6.38 -1.95 -7.52
CA VAL A 77 7.13 -0.78 -8.01
C VAL A 77 6.20 0.36 -8.47
N ASN A 78 5.12 0.05 -9.19
CA ASN A 78 4.16 1.06 -9.65
C ASN A 78 3.39 1.72 -8.49
N VAL A 79 3.00 0.94 -7.48
CA VAL A 79 2.38 1.46 -6.25
C VAL A 79 3.35 2.40 -5.53
N LEU A 80 4.60 1.97 -5.33
CA LEU A 80 5.64 2.79 -4.70
C LEU A 80 5.90 4.09 -5.47
N ALA A 81 6.04 4.03 -6.79
CA ALA A 81 6.24 5.22 -7.63
C ALA A 81 5.05 6.19 -7.55
N THR A 82 3.82 5.65 -7.48
CA THR A 82 2.62 6.47 -7.29
C THR A 82 2.64 7.20 -5.95
N PHE A 83 2.99 6.50 -4.87
CA PHE A 83 3.13 7.13 -3.56
C PHE A 83 4.20 8.23 -3.54
N VAL A 84 5.31 8.09 -4.27
CA VAL A 84 6.29 9.18 -4.41
C VAL A 84 5.64 10.43 -5.02
N GLY A 85 4.91 10.28 -6.11
CA GLY A 85 4.20 11.41 -6.74
C GLY A 85 3.17 12.07 -5.82
N VAL A 86 2.43 11.27 -5.04
CA VAL A 86 1.47 11.77 -4.04
C VAL A 86 2.19 12.53 -2.91
N ILE A 87 3.30 11.98 -2.40
CA ILE A 87 4.13 12.62 -1.37
C ILE A 87 4.63 13.97 -1.86
N ASP A 88 5.20 14.03 -3.05
CA ASP A 88 5.71 15.28 -3.64
C ASP A 88 4.60 16.32 -3.82
N GLY A 89 3.43 15.90 -4.33
CA GLY A 89 2.27 16.76 -4.49
C GLY A 89 1.68 17.28 -3.17
N ASP A 90 1.71 16.47 -2.11
CA ASP A 90 1.28 16.88 -0.77
C ASP A 90 2.27 17.82 -0.10
N LEU A 91 3.58 17.57 -0.25
CA LEU A 91 4.61 18.48 0.26
C LEU A 91 4.56 19.84 -0.46
N ALA A 92 4.43 19.85 -1.78
CA ALA A 92 4.30 21.09 -2.56
C ALA A 92 3.04 21.89 -2.18
N GLY A 93 1.97 21.20 -1.80
CA GLY A 93 0.74 21.80 -1.31
C GLY A 93 0.69 22.10 0.19
N HIS A 94 1.82 22.03 0.91
CA HIS A 94 1.92 22.21 2.36
C HIS A 94 1.02 21.28 3.20
N ARG A 95 0.65 20.11 2.66
CA ARG A 95 -0.16 19.08 3.34
C ARG A 95 0.75 18.07 4.04
N THR A 96 1.66 18.56 4.88
CA THR A 96 2.71 17.75 5.53
C THR A 96 2.16 16.52 6.24
N ARG A 97 1.02 16.65 6.94
CA ARG A 97 0.40 15.51 7.63
C ARG A 97 0.04 14.37 6.67
N LYS A 98 -0.58 14.68 5.53
CA LYS A 98 -0.95 13.70 4.51
C LYS A 98 0.30 13.09 3.86
N ALA A 99 1.31 13.91 3.56
CA ALA A 99 2.59 13.41 3.06
C ALA A 99 3.22 12.40 4.03
N MET A 100 3.19 12.65 5.34
CA MET A 100 3.70 11.71 6.35
C MET A 100 2.88 10.43 6.42
N GLU A 101 1.55 10.50 6.29
CA GLU A 101 0.69 9.31 6.19
C GLU A 101 1.06 8.45 4.97
N THR A 102 1.26 9.08 3.81
CA THR A 102 1.68 8.38 2.58
C THR A 102 3.11 7.85 2.67
N MET A 103 4.03 8.56 3.33
CA MET A 103 5.38 8.04 3.61
C MET A 103 5.36 6.76 4.44
N ARG A 104 4.46 6.66 5.44
CA ARG A 104 4.29 5.41 6.21
C ARG A 104 3.84 4.26 5.31
N LYS A 105 2.81 4.48 4.50
CA LYS A 105 2.31 3.48 3.54
C LYS A 105 3.39 3.03 2.56
N TYR A 106 4.18 3.97 2.04
CA TYR A 106 5.30 3.65 1.16
C TYR A 106 6.30 2.70 1.83
N VAL A 107 6.72 3.00 3.06
CA VAL A 107 7.69 2.18 3.78
C VAL A 107 7.12 0.78 4.04
N ASP A 108 5.84 0.70 4.43
CA ASP A 108 5.16 -0.57 4.70
C ASP A 108 5.11 -1.45 3.45
N VAL A 109 4.65 -0.91 2.31
CA VAL A 109 4.62 -1.65 1.03
C VAL A 109 6.02 -2.07 0.59
N TYR A 110 7.01 -1.19 0.74
CA TYR A 110 8.39 -1.48 0.38
C TYR A 110 8.96 -2.64 1.21
N ASP A 111 8.72 -2.63 2.52
CA ASP A 111 9.22 -3.66 3.44
C ASP A 111 8.50 -5.00 3.26
N ILE A 112 7.17 -4.97 3.11
CA ILE A 112 6.39 -6.19 2.87
C ILE A 112 6.77 -6.82 1.52
N ALA A 113 6.79 -6.05 0.43
CA ALA A 113 7.13 -6.58 -0.89
C ALA A 113 8.54 -7.19 -0.94
N LEU A 114 9.52 -6.57 -0.27
CA LEU A 114 10.87 -7.13 -0.14
C LEU A 114 10.93 -8.36 0.77
N SER A 115 10.07 -8.46 1.77
CA SER A 115 10.02 -9.64 2.66
C SER A 115 9.52 -10.89 1.93
N ILE A 116 8.58 -10.72 0.99
CA ILE A 116 7.91 -11.82 0.28
C ILE A 116 8.75 -12.35 -0.88
N ASN A 117 9.21 -11.45 -1.76
CA ASN A 117 10.04 -11.82 -2.89
C ASN A 117 11.28 -10.92 -3.01
N PRO A 118 12.29 -11.09 -2.13
CA PRO A 118 13.42 -10.18 -2.05
C PRO A 118 14.21 -10.09 -3.36
N LYS A 119 14.40 -11.21 -4.07
CA LYS A 119 15.26 -11.23 -5.27
C LYS A 119 14.58 -10.54 -6.45
N ASP A 120 13.34 -10.92 -6.77
CA ASP A 120 12.66 -10.34 -7.92
C ASP A 120 12.22 -8.90 -7.65
N MET A 121 11.85 -8.58 -6.40
CA MET A 121 11.55 -7.21 -6.00
C MET A 121 12.78 -6.30 -6.13
N ARG A 122 13.95 -6.72 -5.63
CA ARG A 122 15.21 -5.97 -5.85
C ARG A 122 15.51 -5.76 -7.33
N LYS A 123 15.31 -6.79 -8.15
CA LYS A 123 15.51 -6.68 -9.60
C LYS A 123 14.55 -5.67 -10.22
N ALA A 124 13.27 -5.69 -9.85
CA ALA A 124 12.27 -4.77 -10.35
C ALA A 124 12.56 -3.32 -9.93
N LEU A 125 12.89 -3.08 -8.65
CA LEU A 125 13.28 -1.77 -8.14
C LEU A 125 14.49 -1.19 -8.88
N ASN A 126 15.51 -2.02 -9.16
CA ASN A 126 16.72 -1.59 -9.86
C ASN A 126 16.50 -1.37 -11.37
N ALA A 127 15.50 -2.02 -11.97
CA ALA A 127 15.15 -1.85 -13.38
C ALA A 127 14.37 -0.55 -13.63
N ASP A 128 13.73 0.01 -12.60
CA ASP A 128 13.01 1.26 -12.69
C ASP A 128 13.91 2.44 -12.31
N HIS A 129 14.24 3.28 -13.30
CA HIS A 129 15.16 4.40 -13.14
C HIS A 129 14.47 5.72 -12.76
N ARG A 130 13.15 5.73 -12.51
CA ARG A 130 12.44 6.94 -12.10
C ARG A 130 12.92 7.43 -10.73
N TYR A 131 13.22 6.49 -9.84
CA TYR A 131 13.54 6.77 -8.45
C TYR A 131 14.60 5.81 -7.91
N ASN A 132 15.36 6.26 -6.91
CA ASN A 132 16.15 5.36 -6.07
C ASN A 132 15.30 4.95 -4.86
N PHE A 133 14.54 3.87 -5.01
CA PHE A 133 13.54 3.43 -4.03
C PHE A 133 14.13 3.11 -2.65
N ASP A 134 15.33 2.51 -2.61
CA ASP A 134 16.06 2.19 -1.36
C ASP A 134 16.43 3.48 -0.59
N SER A 135 16.88 4.50 -1.33
CA SER A 135 17.22 5.81 -0.75
C SER A 135 15.97 6.54 -0.27
N LEU A 136 14.88 6.47 -1.02
CA LEU A 136 13.59 7.05 -0.62
C LEU A 136 13.03 6.37 0.63
N ALA A 137 13.06 5.04 0.71
CA ALA A 137 12.64 4.30 1.90
C ALA A 137 13.44 4.75 3.13
N THR A 138 14.75 4.90 3.00
CA THR A 138 15.62 5.42 4.07
C THR A 138 15.27 6.85 4.47
N ALA A 139 15.09 7.74 3.49
CA ALA A 139 14.77 9.14 3.72
C ALA A 139 13.39 9.30 4.39
N TYR A 140 12.39 8.53 3.98
CA TYR A 140 11.06 8.56 4.56
C TYR A 140 11.06 8.02 5.99
N ARG A 141 11.77 6.93 6.29
CA ARG A 141 11.94 6.48 7.68
C ARG A 141 12.56 7.55 8.57
N SER A 142 13.60 8.24 8.10
CA SER A 142 14.22 9.35 8.84
C SER A 142 13.20 10.46 9.12
N ARG A 143 12.50 10.94 8.09
CA ARG A 143 11.48 11.99 8.25
C ARG A 143 10.35 11.60 9.20
N LEU A 144 9.92 10.34 9.15
CA LEU A 144 8.89 9.81 10.06
C LEU A 144 9.36 9.76 11.50
N ALA A 145 10.63 9.40 11.73
CA ALA A 145 11.24 9.41 13.06
C ALA A 145 11.37 10.84 13.62
N ASP A 146 11.86 11.79 12.80
CA ASP A 146 11.98 13.19 13.18
C ASP A 146 10.61 13.80 13.54
N TYR A 147 9.59 13.51 12.74
CA TYR A 147 8.24 13.99 13.00
C TYR A 147 7.62 13.38 14.26
N ALA A 148 7.87 12.10 14.53
CA ALA A 148 7.42 11.45 15.76
C ALA A 148 8.06 12.11 17.00
N TYR A 149 9.36 12.42 16.93
CA TYR A 149 10.07 13.12 18.00
C TYR A 149 9.47 14.50 18.30
N MET A 150 9.24 15.32 17.25
CA MET A 150 8.61 16.64 17.40
C MET A 150 7.17 16.56 17.98
N GLY A 151 6.45 15.48 17.70
CA GLY A 151 5.12 15.23 18.27
C GLY A 151 5.14 14.87 19.77
N THR A 152 6.28 14.40 20.28
CA THR A 152 6.43 14.01 21.71
C THR A 152 6.88 15.14 22.62
N GLU A 153 7.48 16.22 22.08
CA GLU A 153 7.94 17.36 22.89
C GLU A 153 6.80 18.26 23.40
N SER A 154 5.56 18.08 22.94
CA SER A 154 4.38 18.85 23.40
C SER A 154 3.43 18.08 24.33
N ALA A 155 3.74 16.82 24.69
CA ALA A 155 2.99 16.11 25.70
C ALA A 155 3.48 16.53 27.09
N VAL A 156 3.09 17.73 27.54
CA VAL A 156 3.11 18.04 28.97
C VAL A 156 2.29 16.94 29.64
N PRO A 157 2.84 16.17 30.60
CA PRO A 157 2.04 15.16 31.28
C PRO A 157 0.85 15.88 31.91
N ALA A 158 -0.36 15.49 31.51
CA ALA A 158 -1.56 15.89 32.22
C ALA A 158 -1.27 15.59 33.70
N LYS A 159 -1.33 16.63 34.55
CA LYS A 159 -1.16 16.48 35.99
C LYS A 159 -2.01 15.28 36.41
N ALA A 160 -1.36 14.24 36.91
CA ALA A 160 -2.06 13.21 37.63
C ALA A 160 -2.79 13.94 38.76
N ASP A 161 -4.12 13.90 38.74
CA ASP A 161 -4.92 14.28 39.89
C ASP A 161 -4.48 13.34 41.02
N THR A 162 -3.70 13.90 41.94
CA THR A 162 -3.34 13.24 43.18
C THR A 162 -4.65 12.95 43.89
N VAL A 163 -5.10 11.70 43.84
CA VAL A 163 -6.16 11.20 44.72
C VAL A 163 -5.64 11.43 46.13
N ALA A 164 -6.30 12.35 46.84
CA ALA A 164 -6.06 12.56 48.25
C ALA A 164 -6.39 11.26 48.98
N GLU A 165 -5.37 10.70 49.61
CA GLU A 165 -5.49 9.71 50.66
C GLU A 165 -6.16 10.42 51.85
N GLU A 166 -7.48 10.25 52.01
CA GLU A 166 -8.14 10.49 53.30
C GLU A 166 -8.36 9.14 53.98
N ALA A 167 -7.60 8.95 55.05
CA ALA A 167 -7.73 7.84 55.98
C ALA A 167 -8.93 8.06 56.91
N ASP A 168 -9.62 6.94 57.18
CA ASP A 168 -10.38 6.60 58.39
C ASP A 168 -11.41 7.59 58.96
N ASP A 169 -12.70 7.28 58.75
CA ASP A 169 -13.69 7.30 59.84
C ASP A 169 -14.92 6.43 59.45
N GLU A 170 -14.98 5.21 60.00
CA GLU A 170 -16.19 4.36 60.01
C GLU A 170 -17.27 5.00 60.90
N PRO A 171 -18.56 4.92 60.50
CA PRO A 171 -19.41 4.05 61.31
C PRO A 171 -20.50 3.29 60.53
N SER A 172 -20.49 1.98 60.74
CA SER A 172 -21.66 1.08 60.92
C SER A 172 -22.56 0.77 59.71
N LEU A 173 -22.31 -0.41 59.13
CA LEU A 173 -23.21 -1.14 58.23
C LEU A 173 -24.50 -1.60 58.94
N PRO A 174 -25.71 -1.38 58.39
CA PRO A 174 -26.88 -2.13 58.80
C PRO A 174 -26.83 -3.55 58.22
N VAL A 175 -26.71 -4.52 59.13
CA VAL A 175 -26.81 -5.97 58.88
C VAL A 175 -28.18 -6.30 58.31
N ASN A 176 -28.27 -6.64 57.03
CA ASN A 176 -29.28 -7.56 56.51
C ASN A 176 -28.92 -8.01 55.09
N LEU A 177 -29.18 -9.29 54.81
CA LEU A 177 -29.04 -9.99 53.52
C LEU A 177 -27.68 -10.65 53.23
N ARG A 178 -27.31 -11.63 54.06
CA ARG A 178 -26.68 -12.86 53.56
C ARG A 178 -27.53 -14.05 53.99
N PRO A 179 -28.17 -14.81 53.08
CA PRO A 179 -28.64 -16.15 53.37
C PRO A 179 -27.45 -17.11 53.46
N ALA A 180 -27.54 -18.03 54.43
CA ALA A 180 -26.58 -19.10 54.68
C ALA A 180 -26.47 -20.08 53.51
N GLU A 181 -25.27 -20.64 53.37
CA GLU A 181 -24.78 -21.80 52.59
C GLU A 181 -25.67 -22.38 51.48
#